data_AF-A0A2S1ENY1-F1
#
_entry.id   AF-A0A2S1ENY1-F1
#
_cell.length_a   1.000
_cell.length_b   1.000
_cell.length_c   1.000
_cell.angle_alpha   90.00
_cell.angle_beta   90.00
_cell.angle_gamma   90.00
#
_symmetry.space_group_name_H-M   'P 1'
#
loop_
_entity.id
_entity.type
_entity.pdbx_description
1 polymer ?
#
loop_
_entity_poly.entity_id
_entity_poly.type
_entity_poly.pdbx_seq_one_letter_code
_entity_poly.pdbx_strand_id
1 'polypeptide(L)'
;MKTTDYLVKSMTKDGKFRAYAVNATQVVQKAHEIHDTWSASSAALGRTLIGTILLATSSLQGEAGMTVKIQGNGPVGFIVADGTAEGTVKGYMGNPHVSLPANDKGKIDVAKAIGNQGTLSVTKMAPGDKTPYTGEVNLVSGELGDDFTYYLAQSEQIPSAVGLSVFVNPDENIDVAGGFMIQVMPGASDEEINKLEKTLKGLPLVSQMLRDGDTPEDILKKIFGDDLKILETMPVRYACDCSKERFAHALASISKDDMKKLIDEDHHAEAVCQFCGKKYEFNEDELKKIYAEMTANDDKKSTDEK
;
A
#
# COMPACT_ATOMS: atom_id res chain seq x y z
N MET A 1 20.25 -0.84 -17.24
CA MET A 1 20.36 -1.51 -15.92
C MET A 1 18.98 -1.44 -15.29
N LYS A 2 18.35 -2.56 -14.91
CA LYS A 2 17.11 -2.50 -14.12
C LYS A 2 17.47 -1.87 -12.77
N THR A 3 16.98 -0.66 -12.52
CA THR A 3 17.16 0.05 -11.26
C THR A 3 16.51 -0.78 -10.16
N THR A 4 17.27 -1.11 -9.12
CA THR A 4 16.73 -1.79 -7.93
C THR A 4 15.82 -0.80 -7.20
N ASP A 5 14.62 -1.22 -6.82
CA ASP A 5 13.73 -0.42 -6.00
C ASP A 5 14.25 -0.36 -4.55
N TYR A 6 14.32 0.85 -4.00
CA TYR A 6 14.75 1.07 -2.63
C TYR A 6 14.18 2.35 -2.04
N LEU A 7 14.18 2.39 -0.71
CA LEU A 7 13.80 3.53 0.10
C LEU A 7 15.01 4.03 0.89
N VAL A 8 15.05 5.34 1.09
CA VAL A 8 16.03 6.01 1.95
C VAL A 8 15.31 6.69 3.10
N LYS A 9 15.81 6.47 4.31
CA LYS A 9 15.42 7.19 5.52
C LYS A 9 16.47 8.23 5.84
N SER A 10 16.04 9.45 6.12
CA SER A 10 16.93 10.57 6.40
C SER A 10 16.33 11.50 7.45
N MET A 11 17.18 12.38 7.97
CA MET A 11 16.78 13.43 8.89
C MET A 11 17.64 14.66 8.65
N THR A 12 17.09 15.86 8.85
CA THR A 12 17.89 17.08 8.81
C THR A 12 18.93 17.10 9.93
N LYS A 13 20.04 17.81 9.76
CA LYS A 13 21.14 17.81 10.75
C LYS A 13 20.72 18.36 12.11
N ASP A 14 19.74 19.26 12.12
CA ASP A 14 19.13 19.82 13.33
C ASP A 14 18.04 18.93 13.95
N GLY A 15 17.69 17.81 13.31
CA GLY A 15 16.70 16.85 13.80
C GLY A 15 15.24 17.28 13.64
N LYS A 16 14.96 18.41 12.98
CA LYS A 16 13.62 19.01 12.91
C LYS A 16 12.71 18.41 11.84
N PHE A 17 13.29 17.80 10.80
CA PHE A 17 12.52 17.14 9.76
C PHE A 17 13.05 15.73 9.54
N ARG A 18 12.15 14.75 9.60
CA ARG A 18 12.43 13.39 9.15
C ARG A 18 11.90 13.23 7.73
N ALA A 19 12.72 12.70 6.83
CA ALA A 19 12.35 12.62 5.43
C ALA A 19 12.68 11.24 4.85
N TYR A 20 11.76 10.76 4.02
CA TYR A 20 11.81 9.46 3.36
C TYR A 20 11.62 9.69 1.87
N ALA A 21 12.36 8.96 1.04
CA ALA A 21 12.10 8.91 -0.40
C ALA A 21 12.27 7.48 -0.92
N VAL A 22 11.49 7.14 -1.93
CA VAL A 22 11.44 5.78 -2.47
C VAL A 22 11.33 5.80 -4.00
N ASN A 23 12.11 4.92 -4.63
CA ASN A 23 11.85 4.46 -5.99
C ASN A 23 11.21 3.07 -5.89
N ALA A 24 9.98 2.97 -6.39
CA ALA A 24 9.12 1.78 -6.32
C ALA A 24 8.62 1.37 -7.71
N THR A 25 9.40 1.66 -8.75
CA THR A 25 9.02 1.43 -10.14
C THR A 25 8.72 -0.05 -10.41
N GLN A 26 9.61 -0.95 -9.98
CA GLN A 26 9.42 -2.39 -10.16
C GLN A 26 8.30 -2.95 -9.27
N VAL A 27 8.07 -2.40 -8.07
CA VAL A 27 6.95 -2.74 -7.20
C VAL A 27 5.63 -2.45 -7.90
N VAL A 28 5.47 -1.24 -8.45
CA VAL A 28 4.23 -0.85 -9.12
C VAL A 28 4.06 -1.58 -10.45
N GLN A 29 5.14 -1.77 -11.22
CA GLN A 29 5.13 -2.61 -12.43
C GLN A 29 4.66 -4.03 -12.08
N LYS A 30 5.16 -4.62 -10.98
CA LYS A 30 4.75 -5.97 -10.58
C LYS A 30 3.26 -6.03 -10.21
N ALA A 31 2.75 -5.01 -9.53
CA ALA A 31 1.33 -4.92 -9.23
C ALA A 31 0.48 -4.80 -10.51
N HIS A 32 0.92 -3.97 -11.45
CA HIS A 32 0.28 -3.84 -12.77
C HIS A 32 0.24 -5.19 -13.51
N GLU A 33 1.35 -5.93 -13.57
CA GLU A 33 1.40 -7.26 -14.22
C GLU A 33 0.47 -8.29 -13.56
N ILE A 34 0.33 -8.26 -12.23
CA ILE A 34 -0.53 -9.20 -11.49
C ILE A 34 -2.01 -8.91 -11.75
N HIS A 35 -2.38 -7.63 -11.77
CA HIS A 35 -3.77 -7.18 -11.76
C HIS A 35 -4.28 -6.69 -13.11
N ASP A 36 -3.42 -6.64 -14.13
CA ASP A 36 -3.72 -6.14 -15.48
C ASP A 36 -4.35 -4.75 -15.45
N THR A 37 -3.73 -3.81 -14.72
CA THR A 37 -4.32 -2.49 -14.49
C THR A 37 -4.18 -1.54 -15.67
N TRP A 38 -5.22 -0.79 -15.99
CA TRP A 38 -5.15 0.33 -16.95
C TRP A 38 -4.70 1.62 -16.28
N SER A 39 -4.35 2.64 -17.06
CA SER A 39 -3.58 3.82 -16.64
C SER A 39 -4.08 4.52 -15.37
N ALA A 40 -5.38 4.75 -15.24
CA ALA A 40 -5.94 5.39 -14.05
C ALA A 40 -5.88 4.46 -12.83
N SER A 41 -6.17 3.17 -13.01
CA SER A 41 -6.02 2.14 -11.98
C SER A 41 -4.55 1.92 -11.57
N SER A 42 -3.62 1.84 -12.52
CA SER A 42 -2.17 1.74 -12.29
C SER A 42 -1.65 2.91 -11.45
N ALA A 43 -2.06 4.14 -11.79
CA ALA A 43 -1.66 5.32 -11.05
C ALA A 43 -2.25 5.33 -9.63
N ALA A 44 -3.52 4.95 -9.47
CA ALA A 44 -4.19 4.90 -8.18
C ALA A 44 -3.57 3.82 -7.26
N LEU A 45 -3.47 2.57 -7.75
CA LEU A 45 -2.87 1.45 -7.02
C LEU A 45 -1.40 1.75 -6.68
N GLY A 46 -0.63 2.26 -7.65
CA GLY A 46 0.78 2.58 -7.45
C GLY A 46 0.99 3.64 -6.37
N ARG A 47 0.22 4.74 -6.38
CA ARG A 47 0.28 5.75 -5.31
C ARG A 47 -0.08 5.15 -3.95
N THR A 48 -1.11 4.31 -3.85
CA THR A 48 -1.46 3.64 -2.59
C THR A 48 -0.34 2.72 -2.10
N LEU A 49 0.29 1.94 -2.97
CA LEU A 49 1.42 1.07 -2.60
C LEU A 49 2.62 1.89 -2.09
N ILE A 50 2.96 2.97 -2.79
CA ILE A 50 4.06 3.86 -2.39
C ILE A 50 3.77 4.54 -1.05
N GLY A 51 2.56 5.09 -0.86
CA GLY A 51 2.15 5.69 0.40
C GLY A 51 2.17 4.69 1.55
N THR A 52 1.76 3.44 1.29
CA THR A 52 1.82 2.34 2.26
C THR A 52 3.25 1.98 2.64
N ILE A 53 4.17 1.88 1.67
CA ILE A 53 5.61 1.65 1.93
C ILE A 53 6.18 2.75 2.85
N LEU A 54 5.93 4.01 2.50
CA LEU A 54 6.43 5.16 3.27
C LEU A 54 5.88 5.12 4.70
N LEU A 55 4.57 4.91 4.85
CA LEU A 55 3.92 4.87 6.16
C LEU A 55 4.40 3.68 7.00
N ALA A 56 4.46 2.47 6.44
CA ALA A 56 4.90 1.26 7.12
C ALA A 56 6.33 1.38 7.63
N THR A 57 7.26 1.78 6.77
CA THR A 57 8.68 1.89 7.11
C THR A 57 9.00 3.05 8.07
N SER A 58 8.11 4.03 8.19
CA SER A 58 8.23 5.15 9.13
C SER A 58 7.69 4.89 10.53
N SER A 59 6.69 4.01 10.66
CA SER A 59 5.87 3.89 11.88
C SER A 59 5.89 2.49 12.50
N LEU A 60 6.33 1.47 11.76
CA LEU A 60 6.40 0.09 12.23
C LEU A 60 7.84 -0.33 12.54
N GLN A 61 7.97 -1.39 13.33
CA GLN A 61 9.24 -2.04 13.68
C GLN A 61 9.06 -3.56 13.70
N GLY A 62 10.14 -4.30 13.42
CA GLY A 62 10.15 -5.76 13.45
C GLY A 62 9.09 -6.38 12.53
N GLU A 63 8.39 -7.39 13.03
CA GLU A 63 7.37 -8.15 12.29
C GLU A 63 6.00 -7.45 12.22
N ALA A 64 5.89 -6.19 12.63
CA ALA A 64 4.63 -5.46 12.56
C ALA A 64 4.19 -5.18 11.11
N GLY A 65 2.88 -5.26 10.89
CA GLY A 65 2.24 -5.00 9.61
C GLY A 65 1.17 -3.92 9.71
N MET A 66 0.84 -3.34 8.55
CA MET A 66 -0.31 -2.48 8.40
C MET A 66 -1.08 -2.78 7.12
N THR A 67 -2.36 -2.42 7.13
CA THR A 67 -3.24 -2.43 5.97
C THR A 67 -3.77 -1.02 5.76
N VAL A 68 -3.52 -0.46 4.59
CA VAL A 68 -4.18 0.77 4.12
C VAL A 68 -5.35 0.37 3.23
N LYS A 69 -6.53 0.92 3.52
CA LYS A 69 -7.72 0.79 2.69
C LYS A 69 -8.19 2.16 2.23
N ILE A 70 -8.24 2.33 0.91
CA ILE A 70 -8.91 3.45 0.26
C ILE A 70 -10.27 2.97 -0.21
N GLN A 71 -11.33 3.63 0.23
CA GLN A 71 -12.68 3.40 -0.26
C GLN A 71 -13.16 4.71 -0.87
N GLY A 72 -13.36 4.75 -2.19
CA GLY A 72 -13.85 5.92 -2.88
C GLY A 72 -15.17 5.63 -3.60
N ASN A 73 -15.81 6.70 -4.09
CA ASN A 73 -17.02 6.62 -4.91
C ASN A 73 -16.74 6.68 -6.43
N GLY A 74 -15.47 6.68 -6.84
CA GLY A 74 -15.03 6.64 -8.23
C GLY A 74 -15.02 5.22 -8.82
N PRO A 75 -14.74 5.09 -10.13
CA PRO A 75 -14.82 3.83 -10.87
C PRO A 75 -13.81 2.76 -10.44
N VAL A 76 -12.72 3.13 -9.73
CA VAL A 76 -11.79 2.16 -9.13
C VAL A 76 -12.44 1.41 -7.94
N GLY A 77 -13.41 2.04 -7.28
CA GLY A 77 -14.08 1.50 -6.10
C GLY A 77 -13.20 1.58 -4.86
N PHE A 78 -12.43 0.53 -4.60
CA PHE A 78 -11.57 0.44 -3.43
C PHE A 78 -10.16 0.00 -3.79
N ILE A 79 -9.20 0.30 -2.92
CA ILE A 79 -7.83 -0.20 -2.97
C ILE A 79 -7.45 -0.68 -1.58
N VAL A 80 -6.85 -1.85 -1.48
CA VAL A 80 -6.29 -2.39 -0.24
C VAL A 80 -4.81 -2.65 -0.46
N ALA A 81 -3.96 -2.17 0.43
CA ALA A 81 -2.52 -2.39 0.40
C ALA A 81 -2.00 -2.77 1.79
N ASP A 82 -1.30 -3.90 1.88
CA ASP A 82 -0.59 -4.31 3.09
C ASP A 82 0.88 -3.93 2.96
N GLY A 83 1.46 -3.39 4.03
CA GLY A 83 2.87 -3.04 4.13
C GLY A 83 3.50 -3.49 5.43
N THR A 84 4.80 -3.79 5.41
CA THR A 84 5.58 -4.19 6.59
C THR A 84 6.70 -3.19 6.89
N ALA A 85 7.24 -3.24 8.12
CA ALA A 85 8.40 -2.43 8.52
C ALA A 85 9.65 -2.69 7.65
N GLU A 86 9.71 -3.85 6.98
CA GLU A 86 10.84 -4.32 6.17
C GLU A 86 10.76 -3.90 4.69
N GLY A 87 9.81 -3.03 4.32
CA GLY A 87 9.69 -2.51 2.96
C GLY A 87 9.04 -3.48 1.97
N THR A 88 8.36 -4.51 2.47
CA THR A 88 7.50 -5.34 1.60
C THR A 88 6.10 -4.75 1.51
N VAL A 89 5.51 -4.84 0.33
CA VAL A 89 4.13 -4.39 0.08
C VAL A 89 3.40 -5.38 -0.82
N LYS A 90 2.08 -5.43 -0.71
CA LYS A 90 1.17 -6.08 -1.66
C LYS A 90 -0.13 -5.29 -1.68
N GLY A 91 -0.85 -5.31 -2.78
CA GLY A 91 -2.14 -4.65 -2.83
C GLY A 91 -3.01 -5.13 -3.97
N TYR A 92 -4.30 -4.85 -3.88
CA TYR A 92 -5.27 -5.14 -4.93
C TYR A 92 -6.34 -4.05 -4.92
N MET A 93 -7.19 -4.05 -5.94
CA MET A 93 -8.21 -3.03 -6.11
C MET A 93 -9.51 -3.62 -6.63
N GLY A 94 -10.60 -2.85 -6.49
CA GLY A 94 -11.93 -3.27 -6.92
C GLY A 94 -12.04 -3.38 -8.43
N ASN A 95 -11.61 -2.35 -9.17
CA ASN A 95 -11.65 -2.32 -10.63
C ASN A 95 -10.28 -2.00 -11.24
N PRO A 96 -9.57 -2.99 -11.79
CA PRO A 96 -8.26 -2.77 -12.42
C PRO A 96 -8.35 -2.12 -13.80
N HIS A 97 -9.49 -2.20 -14.48
CA HIS A 97 -9.65 -1.78 -15.88
C HIS A 97 -10.30 -0.40 -15.99
N VAL A 98 -9.68 0.61 -15.37
CA VAL A 98 -10.12 2.01 -15.47
C VAL A 98 -9.08 2.84 -16.23
N SER A 99 -9.54 3.43 -17.33
CA SER A 99 -8.84 4.47 -18.08
C SER A 99 -9.75 5.70 -18.15
N LEU A 100 -9.15 6.89 -17.99
CA LEU A 100 -9.87 8.16 -17.99
C LEU A 100 -9.18 9.14 -18.94
N PRO A 101 -9.93 10.07 -19.55
CA PRO A 101 -9.33 11.20 -20.24
C PRO A 101 -8.38 11.96 -19.31
N ALA A 102 -7.34 12.55 -19.87
CA ALA A 102 -6.45 13.41 -19.12
C ALA A 102 -7.23 14.59 -18.49
N ASN A 103 -6.83 14.99 -17.28
CA ASN A 103 -7.38 16.17 -16.62
C ASN A 103 -6.96 17.47 -17.31
N ASP A 104 -7.42 18.61 -16.79
CA ASP A 104 -7.12 19.95 -17.33
C ASP A 104 -5.62 20.29 -17.39
N LYS A 105 -4.78 19.50 -16.70
CA LYS A 105 -3.31 19.64 -16.69
C LYS A 105 -2.62 18.63 -17.62
N GLY A 106 -3.37 17.88 -18.43
CA GLY A 106 -2.85 16.86 -19.33
C GLY A 106 -2.30 15.62 -18.62
N LYS A 107 -2.77 15.32 -17.39
CA LYS A 107 -2.30 14.19 -16.56
C LYS A 107 -3.41 13.17 -16.33
N ILE A 108 -3.04 11.95 -15.91
CA ILE A 108 -3.98 10.94 -15.44
C ILE A 108 -4.80 11.51 -14.27
N ASP A 109 -6.12 11.41 -14.37
CA ASP A 109 -7.08 11.93 -13.39
C ASP A 109 -7.32 10.92 -12.25
N VAL A 110 -6.38 10.86 -11.30
CA VAL A 110 -6.46 9.92 -10.18
C VAL A 110 -7.59 10.29 -9.21
N ALA A 111 -7.79 11.60 -8.95
CA ALA A 111 -8.92 12.08 -8.16
C ALA A 111 -10.27 11.59 -8.71
N LYS A 112 -10.48 11.62 -10.02
CA LYS A 112 -11.71 11.08 -10.62
C LYS A 112 -11.77 9.55 -10.57
N ALA A 113 -10.64 8.86 -10.67
CA ALA A 113 -10.58 7.40 -10.60
C ALA A 113 -10.96 6.87 -9.21
N ILE A 114 -10.43 7.49 -8.15
CA ILE A 114 -10.75 7.18 -6.76
C ILE A 114 -12.12 7.76 -6.37
N GLY A 115 -12.41 8.98 -6.81
CA GLY A 115 -13.51 9.80 -6.31
C GLY A 115 -13.08 10.72 -5.17
N ASN A 116 -13.94 11.69 -4.84
CA ASN A 116 -13.70 12.67 -3.79
C ASN A 116 -14.60 12.47 -2.55
N GLN A 117 -15.40 11.40 -2.53
CA GLN A 117 -16.16 10.97 -1.37
C GLN A 117 -15.74 9.57 -1.00
N GLY A 118 -15.52 9.35 0.29
CA GLY A 118 -15.04 8.08 0.81
C GLY A 118 -14.01 8.28 1.91
N THR A 119 -13.28 7.23 2.23
CA THR A 119 -12.36 7.19 3.36
C THR A 119 -11.00 6.59 3.00
N LEU A 120 -9.99 7.04 3.75
CA LEU A 120 -8.69 6.38 3.89
C LEU A 120 -8.62 5.87 5.32
N SER A 121 -8.49 4.55 5.48
CA SER A 121 -8.23 3.91 6.77
C SER A 121 -6.91 3.18 6.77
N VAL A 122 -6.25 3.20 7.93
CA VAL A 122 -4.99 2.49 8.16
C VAL A 122 -5.15 1.68 9.43
N THR A 123 -5.04 0.37 9.26
CA THR A 123 -5.09 -0.62 10.33
C THR A 123 -3.67 -1.09 10.62
N LYS A 124 -3.22 -0.99 11.87
CA LYS A 124 -1.89 -1.44 12.34
C LYS A 124 -2.06 -2.63 13.26
N MET A 125 -1.16 -3.60 13.14
CA MET A 125 -1.10 -4.77 14.01
C MET A 125 0.37 -5.12 14.29
N ALA A 126 0.78 -5.01 15.55
CA ALA A 126 2.10 -5.43 16.01
C ALA A 126 2.05 -6.88 16.56
N PRO A 127 3.20 -7.59 16.57
CA PRO A 127 3.28 -8.89 17.21
C PRO A 127 2.87 -8.81 18.69
N GLY A 128 1.91 -9.64 19.09
CA GLY A 128 1.38 -9.67 20.46
C GLY A 128 0.17 -8.76 20.71
N ASP A 129 -0.24 -7.93 19.75
CA ASP A 129 -1.49 -7.19 19.84
C ASP A 129 -2.69 -8.16 19.86
N LYS A 130 -3.63 -7.93 20.79
CA LYS A 130 -4.88 -8.70 20.84
C LYS A 130 -5.88 -8.28 19.77
N THR A 131 -5.86 -7.00 19.41
CA THR A 131 -6.78 -6.39 18.45
C THR A 131 -6.06 -5.33 17.65
N PRO A 132 -6.33 -5.20 16.34
CA PRO A 132 -5.73 -4.16 15.52
C PRO A 132 -6.19 -2.76 15.93
N TYR A 133 -5.34 -1.76 15.73
CA TYR A 133 -5.69 -0.34 15.84
C TYR A 133 -6.01 0.21 14.44
N THR A 134 -7.12 0.93 14.28
CA THR A 134 -7.50 1.55 12.99
C THR A 134 -7.73 3.04 13.15
N GLY A 135 -6.98 3.83 12.39
CA GLY A 135 -7.25 5.25 12.16
C GLY A 135 -7.96 5.43 10.83
N GLU A 136 -8.94 6.33 10.76
CA GLU A 136 -9.71 6.60 9.55
C GLU A 136 -9.96 8.09 9.37
N VAL A 137 -9.86 8.56 8.13
CA VAL A 137 -10.19 9.93 7.72
C VAL A 137 -11.01 9.92 6.43
N ASN A 138 -11.77 10.99 6.20
CA ASN A 138 -12.39 11.20 4.89
C ASN A 138 -11.33 11.56 3.85
N LEU A 139 -11.57 11.17 2.59
CA LEU A 139 -10.81 11.69 1.46
C LEU A 139 -11.02 13.19 1.33
N VAL A 140 -9.94 13.91 1.06
CA VAL A 140 -9.94 15.37 0.88
C VAL A 140 -9.71 15.77 -0.57
N SER A 141 -9.08 14.90 -1.35
CA SER A 141 -8.74 15.15 -2.75
C SER A 141 -9.06 13.99 -3.69
N GLY A 142 -8.75 12.75 -3.29
CA GLY A 142 -8.70 11.59 -4.19
C GLY A 142 -7.38 11.46 -4.98
N GLU A 143 -6.47 12.43 -4.89
CA GLU A 143 -5.12 12.34 -5.50
C GLU A 143 -4.16 11.45 -4.68
N LEU A 144 -4.60 10.98 -3.51
CA LEU A 144 -3.90 10.11 -2.56
C LEU A 144 -2.72 10.77 -1.84
N GLY A 145 -1.89 11.59 -2.50
CA GLY A 145 -0.80 12.33 -1.83
C GLY A 145 -1.31 13.26 -0.71
N ASP A 146 -2.32 14.07 -1.03
CA ASP A 146 -2.96 14.95 -0.05
C ASP A 146 -3.78 14.17 0.98
N ASP A 147 -4.36 13.03 0.59
CA ASP A 147 -5.15 12.18 1.50
C ASP A 147 -4.25 11.49 2.54
N PHE A 148 -3.08 10.98 2.16
CA PHE A 148 -2.07 10.46 3.10
C PHE A 148 -1.51 11.58 3.99
N THR A 149 -1.28 12.77 3.42
CA THR A 149 -0.84 13.95 4.17
C THR A 149 -1.87 14.32 5.25
N TYR A 150 -3.16 14.35 4.87
CA TYR A 150 -4.25 14.62 5.79
C TYR A 150 -4.40 13.55 6.87
N TYR A 151 -4.28 12.26 6.51
CA TYR A 151 -4.30 11.15 7.47
C TYR A 151 -3.21 11.30 8.54
N LEU A 152 -1.97 11.59 8.13
CA LEU A 152 -0.85 11.78 9.07
C LEU A 152 -1.10 12.96 10.02
N ALA A 153 -1.62 14.07 9.49
CA ALA A 153 -1.92 15.25 10.30
C ALA A 153 -3.09 15.01 11.27
N GLN A 154 -4.17 14.38 10.81
CA GLN A 154 -5.43 14.29 11.57
C GLN A 154 -5.50 13.06 12.48
N SER A 155 -5.04 11.89 12.00
CA SER A 155 -5.12 10.63 12.75
C SER A 155 -3.86 10.37 13.58
N GLU A 156 -2.68 10.69 13.04
CA GLU A 156 -1.40 10.45 13.73
C GLU A 156 -0.89 11.69 14.47
N GLN A 157 -1.49 12.87 14.24
CA GLN A 157 -1.06 14.15 14.81
C GLN A 157 0.40 14.51 14.45
N ILE A 158 0.84 14.11 13.25
CA ILE A 158 2.18 14.38 12.73
C ILE A 158 2.02 15.30 11.51
N PRO A 159 2.31 16.61 11.64
CA PRO A 159 2.36 17.50 10.48
C PRO A 159 3.33 16.93 9.46
N SER A 160 2.83 16.70 8.25
CA SER A 160 3.54 15.95 7.22
C SER A 160 3.31 16.53 5.84
N ALA A 161 4.15 16.14 4.89
CA ALA A 161 3.92 16.36 3.47
C ALA A 161 4.28 15.09 2.70
N VAL A 162 3.39 14.64 1.82
CA VAL A 162 3.55 13.40 1.04
C VAL A 162 3.43 13.71 -0.44
N GLY A 163 4.48 13.38 -1.20
CA GLY A 163 4.49 13.49 -2.66
C GLY A 163 4.51 12.09 -3.28
N LEU A 164 3.48 11.73 -4.05
CA LEU A 164 3.37 10.42 -4.69
C LEU A 164 3.23 10.61 -6.20
N SER A 165 3.93 9.82 -7.00
CA SER A 165 3.81 9.87 -8.45
C SER A 165 4.01 8.52 -9.10
N VAL A 166 3.22 8.27 -10.13
CA VAL A 166 3.33 7.12 -11.02
C VAL A 166 3.22 7.68 -12.43
N PHE A 167 4.15 7.32 -13.31
CA PHE A 167 4.08 7.59 -14.73
C PHE A 167 3.78 6.29 -15.47
N VAL A 168 2.69 6.29 -16.24
CA VAL A 168 2.24 5.15 -17.03
C VAL A 168 2.47 5.51 -18.50
N ASN A 169 3.09 4.61 -19.24
CA ASN A 169 3.31 4.74 -20.67
C ASN A 169 2.01 4.49 -21.46
N PRO A 170 1.95 4.88 -22.74
CA PRO A 170 0.80 4.62 -23.60
C PRO A 170 0.46 3.13 -23.80
N ASP A 171 1.41 2.22 -23.53
CA ASP A 171 1.25 0.77 -23.58
C ASP A 171 0.84 0.16 -22.21
N GLU A 172 0.42 1.00 -21.27
CA GLU A 172 0.01 0.67 -19.90
C GLU A 172 1.13 0.22 -18.95
N ASN A 173 2.37 0.07 -19.43
CA ASN A 173 3.52 -0.24 -18.58
C ASN A 173 3.91 0.95 -17.70
N ILE A 174 4.47 0.64 -16.53
CA ILE A 174 4.96 1.64 -15.57
C ILE A 174 6.38 2.07 -16.00
N ASP A 175 6.54 3.36 -16.32
CA ASP A 175 7.85 3.93 -16.64
C ASP A 175 8.65 4.18 -15.36
N VAL A 176 8.07 4.98 -14.46
CA VAL A 176 8.64 5.29 -13.15
C VAL A 176 7.54 5.42 -12.11
N ALA A 177 7.84 5.00 -10.88
CA ALA A 177 6.95 5.19 -9.74
C ALA A 177 7.76 5.45 -8.47
N GLY A 178 7.33 6.42 -7.67
CA GLY A 178 8.00 6.73 -6.42
C GLY A 178 7.35 7.88 -5.67
N GLY A 179 7.96 8.23 -4.55
CA GLY A 179 7.43 9.27 -3.69
C GLY A 179 8.38 9.69 -2.59
N PHE A 180 7.95 10.69 -1.83
CA PHE A 180 8.60 11.11 -0.60
C PHE A 180 7.55 11.35 0.48
N MET A 181 8.00 11.27 1.73
CA MET A 181 7.23 11.67 2.89
C MET A 181 8.14 12.45 3.83
N ILE A 182 7.66 13.59 4.31
CA ILE A 182 8.36 14.44 5.27
C ILE A 182 7.48 14.58 6.50
N GLN A 183 8.07 14.41 7.67
CA GLN A 183 7.43 14.55 8.97
C GLN A 183 8.12 15.66 9.74
N VAL A 184 7.34 16.59 10.27
CA VAL A 184 7.83 17.65 11.14
C VAL A 184 8.00 17.10 12.55
N MET A 185 9.21 17.24 13.09
CA MET A 185 9.55 16.83 14.44
C MET A 185 9.35 17.98 15.44
N PRO A 186 9.17 17.70 16.74
CA PRO A 186 9.12 18.74 17.76
C PRO A 186 10.34 19.67 17.71
N GLY A 187 10.09 20.98 17.77
CA GLY A 187 11.13 22.01 17.74
C GLY A 187 11.35 22.69 16.37
N ALA A 188 10.60 22.30 15.33
CA ALA A 188 10.52 23.09 14.10
C ALA A 188 9.76 24.40 14.32
N SER A 189 10.33 25.52 13.87
CA SER A 189 9.65 26.82 13.91
C SER A 189 8.70 27.00 12.72
N ASP A 190 7.70 27.86 12.88
CA ASP A 190 6.77 28.19 11.80
C ASP A 190 7.50 28.74 10.55
N GLU A 191 8.62 29.46 10.73
CA GLU A 191 9.43 29.96 9.61
C GLU A 191 10.05 28.82 8.81
N GLU A 192 10.58 27.78 9.48
CA GLU A 192 11.17 26.61 8.85
C GLU A 192 10.11 25.77 8.11
N ILE A 193 8.94 25.60 8.72
CA ILE A 193 7.80 24.91 8.10
C ILE A 193 7.34 25.66 6.84
N ASN A 194 7.16 26.99 6.94
CA ASN A 194 6.77 27.82 5.79
C ASN A 194 7.82 27.81 4.66
N LYS A 195 9.11 27.74 4.99
CA LYS A 195 10.18 27.60 4.01
C LYS A 195 10.12 26.25 3.29
N LEU A 196 9.88 25.16 4.04
CA LEU A 196 9.68 23.83 3.47
C LEU A 196 8.48 23.82 2.52
N GLU A 197 7.32 24.34 2.94
CA GLU A 197 6.13 24.41 2.10
C GLU A 197 6.37 25.16 0.77
N LYS A 198 7.07 26.30 0.82
CA LYS A 198 7.43 27.06 -0.38
C LYS A 198 8.31 26.24 -1.32
N THR A 199 9.26 25.49 -0.75
CA THR A 199 10.16 24.62 -1.52
C THR A 199 9.38 23.50 -2.21
N LEU A 200 8.48 22.84 -1.47
CA LEU A 200 7.63 21.77 -1.99
C LEU A 200 6.68 22.25 -3.10
N LYS A 201 6.13 23.47 -3.01
CA LYS A 201 5.28 24.06 -4.07
C LYS A 201 6.02 24.30 -5.38
N GLY A 202 7.34 24.52 -5.32
CA GLY A 202 8.19 24.72 -6.49
C GLY A 202 8.84 23.44 -7.02
N LEU A 203 8.65 22.31 -6.34
CA LEU A 203 9.30 21.05 -6.68
C LEU A 203 8.68 20.44 -7.95
N PRO A 204 9.50 19.92 -8.89
CA PRO A 204 8.98 19.11 -9.99
C PRO A 204 8.25 17.87 -9.47
N LEU A 205 7.44 17.23 -10.33
CA LEU A 205 6.82 15.96 -9.98
C LEU A 205 7.88 14.91 -9.71
N VAL A 206 7.61 14.01 -8.76
CA VAL A 206 8.52 12.91 -8.43
C VAL A 206 8.79 12.04 -9.67
N SER A 207 7.78 11.77 -10.48
CA SER A 207 7.96 11.04 -11.73
C SER A 207 8.83 11.77 -12.76
N GLN A 208 8.84 13.10 -12.77
CA GLN A 208 9.75 13.85 -13.62
C GLN A 208 11.19 13.69 -13.15
N MET A 209 11.44 13.90 -11.85
CA MET A 209 12.77 13.74 -11.24
C MET A 209 13.34 12.33 -11.46
N LEU A 210 12.52 11.29 -11.25
CA LEU A 210 12.95 9.91 -11.47
C LEU A 210 13.33 9.62 -12.94
N ARG A 211 12.61 10.20 -13.91
CA ARG A 211 12.96 10.06 -15.34
C ARG A 211 14.19 10.86 -15.73
N ASP A 212 14.43 11.98 -15.07
CA ASP A 212 15.65 12.77 -15.23
C ASP A 212 16.89 12.07 -14.59
N GLY A 213 16.68 10.93 -13.93
CA GLY A 213 17.72 10.09 -13.34
C GLY A 213 18.02 10.37 -11.87
N ASP A 214 17.22 11.21 -11.21
CA ASP A 214 17.39 11.50 -9.79
C ASP A 214 17.13 10.25 -8.94
N THR A 215 18.04 9.99 -8.00
CA THR A 215 17.85 8.95 -6.97
C THR A 215 16.92 9.43 -5.85
N PRO A 216 16.37 8.53 -5.01
CA PRO A 216 15.73 8.92 -3.75
C PRO A 216 16.53 9.93 -2.92
N GLU A 217 17.86 9.77 -2.84
CA GLU A 217 18.74 10.73 -2.17
C GLU A 217 18.73 12.10 -2.86
N ASP A 218 18.76 12.15 -4.19
CA ASP A 218 18.76 13.41 -4.94
C ASP A 218 17.43 14.13 -4.85
N ILE A 219 16.31 13.41 -4.82
CA ILE A 219 14.98 13.97 -4.54
C ILE A 219 15.00 14.69 -3.18
N LEU A 220 15.51 14.04 -2.14
CA LEU A 220 15.60 14.65 -0.81
C LEU A 220 16.56 15.83 -0.77
N LYS A 221 17.71 15.74 -1.46
CA LYS A 221 18.65 16.87 -1.60
C LYS A 221 18.04 18.07 -2.32
N LYS A 222 17.12 17.89 -3.27
CA LYS A 222 16.43 19.03 -3.88
C LYS A 222 15.48 19.75 -2.90
N ILE A 223 15.01 19.05 -1.87
CA ILE A 223 14.10 19.61 -0.86
C ILE A 223 14.89 20.30 0.26
N PHE A 224 15.98 19.68 0.74
CA PHE A 224 16.71 20.15 1.93
C PHE A 224 18.15 20.62 1.66
N GLY A 225 18.66 20.46 0.44
CA GLY A 225 20.06 20.70 0.12
C GLY A 225 21.01 19.74 0.85
N ASP A 226 22.17 20.27 1.26
CA ASP A 226 23.18 19.52 2.01
C ASP A 226 22.84 19.34 3.50
N ASP A 227 21.66 19.76 3.93
CA ASP A 227 21.23 19.71 5.34
C ASP A 227 20.67 18.33 5.75
N LEU A 228 20.90 17.28 4.95
CA LEU A 228 20.42 15.94 5.23
C LEU A 228 21.51 15.01 5.77
N LYS A 229 21.10 14.16 6.70
CA LYS A 229 21.83 12.97 7.12
C LYS A 229 21.02 11.73 6.71
N ILE A 230 21.62 10.90 5.84
CA ILE A 230 21.06 9.58 5.53
C ILE A 230 21.25 8.67 6.74
N LEU A 231 20.16 8.03 7.16
CA LEU A 231 20.12 7.12 8.31
C LEU A 231 20.18 5.66 7.86
N GLU A 232 19.43 5.33 6.81
CA GLU A 232 19.27 3.97 6.34
C GLU A 232 18.88 3.98 4.85
N THR A 233 19.38 2.98 4.11
CA THR A 233 18.90 2.63 2.77
C THR A 233 18.43 1.18 2.83
N MET A 234 17.22 0.91 2.36
CA MET A 234 16.62 -0.43 2.43
C MET A 234 15.91 -0.81 1.12
N PRO A 235 15.97 -2.07 0.69
CA PRO A 235 15.25 -2.51 -0.50
C PRO A 235 13.74 -2.48 -0.25
N VAL A 236 12.96 -2.21 -1.31
CA VAL A 236 11.51 -2.37 -1.28
C VAL A 236 11.07 -3.34 -2.36
N ARG A 237 10.03 -4.15 -2.08
CA ARG A 237 9.58 -5.18 -3.04
C ARG A 237 8.11 -5.52 -2.88
N TYR A 238 7.50 -5.92 -4.00
CA TYR A 238 6.19 -6.55 -3.98
C TYR A 238 6.31 -7.98 -3.45
N ALA A 239 5.70 -8.30 -2.32
CA ALA A 239 5.79 -9.64 -1.72
C ALA A 239 4.46 -10.06 -1.10
N CYS A 240 4.04 -11.29 -1.41
CA CYS A 240 2.85 -11.89 -0.83
C CYS A 240 3.24 -13.10 0.02
N ASP A 241 2.64 -13.19 1.19
CA ASP A 241 2.79 -14.21 2.23
C ASP A 241 1.64 -15.24 2.21
N CYS A 242 0.93 -15.33 1.10
CA CYS A 242 -0.12 -16.33 0.92
C CYS A 242 0.49 -17.73 0.82
N SER A 243 -0.22 -18.72 1.36
CA SER A 243 0.18 -20.13 1.27
C SER A 243 -1.06 -21.00 1.20
N LYS A 244 -0.89 -22.26 0.76
CA LYS A 244 -2.00 -23.21 0.67
C LYS A 244 -2.60 -23.47 2.05
N GLU A 245 -1.77 -23.52 3.08
CA GLU A 245 -2.17 -23.69 4.48
C GLU A 245 -3.07 -22.53 4.96
N ARG A 246 -2.73 -21.29 4.61
CA ARG A 246 -3.59 -20.13 4.94
C ARG A 246 -4.96 -20.20 4.26
N PHE A 247 -5.01 -20.65 3.01
CA PHE A 247 -6.28 -20.87 2.33
C PHE A 247 -7.06 -22.07 2.88
N ALA A 248 -6.38 -23.13 3.32
CA ALA A 248 -7.01 -24.25 4.02
C ALA A 248 -7.70 -23.78 5.32
N HIS A 249 -7.03 -22.93 6.10
CA HIS A 249 -7.62 -22.33 7.30
C HIS A 249 -8.83 -21.43 6.98
N ALA A 250 -8.78 -20.66 5.88
CA ALA A 250 -9.92 -19.87 5.45
C ALA A 250 -11.09 -20.76 4.99
N LEU A 251 -10.82 -21.83 4.23
CA LEU A 251 -11.81 -22.82 3.83
C LEU A 251 -12.44 -23.52 5.04
N ALA A 252 -11.68 -23.75 6.12
CA ALA A 252 -12.21 -24.30 7.37
C ALA A 252 -13.19 -23.38 8.10
N SER A 253 -13.36 -22.12 7.66
CA SER A 253 -14.29 -21.15 8.27
C SER A 253 -15.62 -21.01 7.55
N ILE A 254 -15.79 -21.64 6.37
CA ILE A 254 -17.06 -21.63 5.65
C ILE A 254 -18.08 -22.56 6.31
N SER A 255 -19.34 -22.51 5.86
CA SER A 255 -20.37 -23.40 6.40
C SER A 255 -20.08 -24.86 6.06
N LYS A 256 -20.44 -25.78 6.96
CA LYS A 256 -20.30 -27.23 6.71
C LYS A 256 -21.08 -27.69 5.48
N ASP A 257 -22.21 -27.05 5.21
CA ASP A 257 -23.05 -27.38 4.05
C ASP A 257 -22.37 -26.96 2.75
N ASP A 258 -21.71 -25.79 2.71
CA ASP A 258 -20.94 -25.36 1.55
C ASP A 258 -19.71 -26.26 1.34
N MET A 259 -19.01 -26.65 2.41
CA MET A 259 -17.89 -27.58 2.33
C MET A 259 -18.33 -28.96 1.79
N LYS A 260 -19.50 -29.47 2.19
CA LYS A 260 -20.03 -30.72 1.63
C LYS A 260 -20.33 -30.62 0.14
N LYS A 261 -20.92 -29.51 -0.31
CA LYS A 261 -21.16 -29.29 -1.75
C LYS A 261 -19.86 -29.30 -2.54
N LEU A 262 -18.81 -28.66 -2.03
CA LEU A 262 -17.49 -28.69 -2.66
C LEU A 262 -16.93 -30.12 -2.77
N ILE A 263 -17.20 -30.98 -1.78
CA ILE A 263 -16.73 -32.38 -1.77
C ILE A 263 -17.58 -33.27 -2.68
N ASP A 264 -18.90 -33.20 -2.54
CA ASP A 264 -19.85 -34.16 -3.11
C ASP A 264 -20.31 -33.80 -4.53
N GLU A 265 -20.28 -32.51 -4.90
CA GLU A 265 -20.72 -32.01 -6.21
C GLU A 265 -19.53 -31.59 -7.08
N ASP A 266 -18.65 -30.75 -6.54
CA ASP A 266 -17.55 -30.17 -7.33
C ASP A 266 -16.30 -31.06 -7.34
N HIS A 267 -16.07 -31.87 -6.30
CA HIS A 267 -14.86 -32.70 -6.10
C HIS A 267 -13.52 -31.94 -6.11
N HIS A 268 -13.55 -30.60 -6.16
CA HIS A 268 -12.38 -29.73 -6.18
C HIS A 268 -12.74 -28.32 -5.71
N ALA A 269 -11.74 -27.55 -5.29
CA ALA A 269 -11.87 -26.12 -5.06
C ALA A 269 -10.59 -25.37 -5.49
N GLU A 270 -10.75 -24.24 -6.17
CA GLU A 270 -9.67 -23.31 -6.51
C GLU A 270 -9.77 -22.07 -5.61
N ALA A 271 -8.74 -21.81 -4.81
CA ALA A 271 -8.61 -20.55 -4.07
C ALA A 271 -7.63 -19.61 -4.78
N VAL A 272 -8.10 -18.41 -5.14
CA VAL A 272 -7.28 -17.40 -5.82
C VAL A 272 -6.90 -16.30 -4.83
N CYS A 273 -5.61 -16.05 -4.65
CA CYS A 273 -5.13 -14.96 -3.82
C CYS A 273 -5.38 -13.61 -4.49
N GLN A 274 -6.26 -12.80 -3.90
CA GLN A 274 -6.58 -11.45 -4.38
C GLN A 274 -5.36 -10.53 -4.45
N PHE A 275 -4.31 -10.75 -3.64
CA PHE A 275 -3.10 -9.92 -3.66
C PHE A 275 -2.09 -10.29 -4.74
N CYS A 276 -1.96 -11.56 -5.12
CA CYS A 276 -0.88 -11.99 -6.03
C CYS A 276 -1.33 -12.84 -7.21
N GLY A 277 -2.63 -13.10 -7.34
CA GLY A 277 -3.22 -13.92 -8.40
C GLY A 277 -2.87 -15.42 -8.32
N LYS A 278 -2.07 -15.84 -7.33
CA LYS A 278 -1.68 -17.25 -7.18
C LYS A 278 -2.89 -18.11 -6.86
N LYS A 279 -3.02 -19.21 -7.62
CA LYS A 279 -4.08 -20.20 -7.51
C LYS A 279 -3.62 -21.37 -6.64
N TYR A 280 -4.49 -21.81 -5.75
CA TYR A 280 -4.28 -22.93 -4.85
C TYR A 280 -5.42 -23.94 -5.07
N GLU A 281 -5.07 -25.08 -5.67
CA GLU A 281 -6.00 -26.18 -5.92
C GLU A 281 -6.14 -27.06 -4.69
N PHE A 282 -7.37 -27.40 -4.33
CA PHE A 282 -7.72 -28.37 -3.30
C PHE A 282 -8.47 -29.52 -3.93
N ASN A 283 -7.92 -30.72 -3.83
CA ASN A 283 -8.61 -31.93 -4.30
C ASN A 283 -9.59 -32.46 -3.23
N GLU A 284 -10.42 -33.42 -3.63
CA GLU A 284 -11.43 -34.04 -2.75
C GLU A 284 -10.86 -34.58 -1.43
N ASP A 285 -9.67 -35.20 -1.45
CA ASP A 285 -9.04 -35.74 -0.23
C ASP A 285 -8.62 -34.63 0.74
N GLU A 286 -8.10 -33.53 0.21
CA GLU A 286 -7.74 -32.34 0.99
C GLU A 286 -8.98 -31.66 1.58
N LEU A 287 -10.07 -31.56 0.81
CA LEU A 287 -11.34 -31.01 1.28
C LEU A 287 -11.96 -31.90 2.38
N LYS A 288 -11.95 -33.23 2.21
CA LYS A 288 -12.38 -34.19 3.22
C LYS A 288 -11.57 -34.06 4.51
N LYS A 289 -10.25 -33.84 4.40
CA LYS A 289 -9.38 -33.62 5.55
C LYS A 289 -9.76 -32.33 6.30
N ILE A 290 -9.96 -31.23 5.58
CA ILE A 290 -10.40 -29.95 6.16
C ILE A 290 -11.77 -30.13 6.85
N TYR A 291 -12.72 -30.79 6.20
CA TYR A 291 -14.04 -31.06 6.76
C TYR A 291 -13.97 -31.88 8.05
N ALA A 292 -13.11 -32.91 8.11
CA ALA A 292 -12.89 -33.68 9.32
C ALA A 292 -12.34 -32.81 10.48
N GLU A 293 -11.38 -31.93 10.20
CA GLU A 293 -10.84 -30.97 11.19
C GLU A 293 -11.91 -29.99 11.70
N MET A 294 -12.79 -29.51 10.82
CA MET A 294 -13.95 -28.68 11.19
C MET A 294 -14.87 -29.40 12.18
N THR A 295 -15.19 -30.67 11.92
CA THR A 295 -16.06 -31.46 12.81
C THR A 295 -15.42 -31.75 14.17
N ALA A 296 -14.11 -32.05 14.20
CA ALA A 296 -13.39 -32.35 15.43
C ALA A 296 -13.24 -31.12 16.36
N ASN A 297 -13.18 -29.91 15.80
CA ASN A 297 -13.10 -28.67 16.58
C ASN A 297 -14.44 -28.27 17.23
N ASP A 298 -15.56 -28.62 16.62
CA ASP A 298 -16.89 -28.39 17.21
C ASP A 298 -17.17 -29.32 18.38
N ASP A 299 -16.76 -30.59 18.27
CA ASP A 299 -16.91 -31.56 19.37
C ASP A 299 -16.15 -31.09 20.61
N LYS A 300 -14.94 -30.52 20.43
CA LYS A 300 -14.14 -29.94 21.53
C LYS A 300 -14.76 -28.69 22.15
N LYS A 301 -15.32 -27.77 21.35
CA LYS A 301 -16.01 -26.59 21.87
C LYS A 301 -17.29 -26.96 22.64
N SER A 302 -18.00 -28.01 22.22
CA SER A 302 -19.20 -28.50 22.92
C SER A 302 -18.93 -29.11 24.30
N THR A 303 -17.70 -29.56 24.54
CA THR A 303 -17.25 -30.14 25.82
C THR A 303 -16.70 -29.11 26.80
N ASP A 304 -16.20 -27.95 26.34
CA ASP A 304 -15.64 -26.90 27.20
C ASP A 304 -16.70 -25.88 27.71
N GLU A 305 -17.92 -25.92 27.17
CA GLU A 305 -19.08 -25.10 27.62
C GLU A 305 -20.01 -25.83 28.62
N LYS A 306 -19.62 -27.00 29.13
CA LYS A 306 -20.33 -27.75 30.18
C LYS A 306 -19.52 -27.83 31.46
#